data_AF-A0A4V1SQF7-F1
#
_entry.id   AF-A0A4V1SQF7-F1
#
_cell.length_a   1.000
_cell.length_b   1.000
_cell.length_c   1.000
_cell.angle_alpha   90.00
_cell.angle_beta   90.00
_cell.angle_gamma   90.00
#
_symmetry.space_group_name_H-M   'P 1'
#
loop_
_entity.id
_entity.type
_entity.pdbx_description
1 polymer ?
#
loop_
_entity_poly.entity_id
_entity_poly.type
_entity_poly.pdbx_seq_one_letter_code
_entity_poly.pdbx_strand_id
1 'polypeptide(L)'
;MVDQEMAKKIASGNGFIAALDQSGGSTPKALKGYGVEESAWTSEEEMYGLIHDMRSRIITSPAFTGDKVLGAILFERTMDGQV
;
A
#
# COMPACT_ATOMS: atom_id res chain seq x y z
N MET A 1 -3.41 -19.57 12.03
CA MET A 1 -4.68 -20.07 11.44
C MET A 1 -5.19 -19.01 10.50
N VAL A 2 -5.67 -19.40 9.31
CA VAL A 2 -6.31 -18.46 8.37
C VAL A 2 -7.68 -18.07 8.92
N ASP A 3 -7.96 -16.79 8.94
CA ASP A 3 -9.29 -16.27 9.28
C ASP A 3 -10.30 -16.70 8.20
N GLN A 4 -11.35 -17.39 8.64
CA GLN A 4 -12.34 -18.00 7.74
C GLN A 4 -13.18 -16.94 7.00
N GLU A 5 -13.43 -15.80 7.63
CA GLU A 5 -14.17 -14.70 7.01
C GLU A 5 -13.31 -14.00 5.94
N MET A 6 -12.01 -13.79 6.21
CA MET A 6 -11.09 -13.28 5.18
C MET A 6 -10.95 -14.25 4.00
N ALA A 7 -10.81 -15.56 4.25
CA ALA A 7 -10.72 -16.55 3.19
C ALA A 7 -11.98 -16.58 2.31
N LYS A 8 -13.16 -16.52 2.92
CA LYS A 8 -14.44 -16.46 2.19
C LYS A 8 -14.56 -15.17 1.38
N LYS A 9 -14.17 -14.03 1.95
CA LYS A 9 -14.18 -12.73 1.25
C LYS A 9 -13.30 -12.74 0.00
N ILE A 10 -12.10 -13.35 0.06
CA ILE A 10 -11.22 -13.47 -1.10
C ILE A 10 -11.76 -14.48 -2.12
N ALA A 11 -12.35 -15.58 -1.68
CA ALA A 11 -12.84 -16.64 -2.56
C ALA A 11 -14.13 -16.26 -3.32
N SER A 12 -15.05 -15.54 -2.69
CA SER A 12 -16.38 -15.23 -3.27
C SER A 12 -16.64 -13.74 -3.50
N GLY A 13 -15.75 -12.86 -3.04
CA GLY A 13 -15.91 -11.41 -3.19
C GLY A 13 -15.82 -10.99 -4.66
N ASN A 14 -16.67 -10.03 -5.06
CA ASN A 14 -16.65 -9.46 -6.40
C ASN A 14 -15.89 -8.13 -6.39
N GLY A 15 -14.57 -8.20 -6.51
CA GLY A 15 -13.69 -7.05 -6.41
C GLY A 15 -12.27 -7.36 -6.87
N PHE A 16 -11.32 -6.53 -6.48
CA PHE A 16 -9.91 -6.65 -6.86
C PHE A 16 -8.98 -6.46 -5.66
N ILE A 17 -7.70 -6.79 -5.86
CA ILE A 17 -6.64 -6.63 -4.87
C ILE A 17 -5.82 -5.38 -5.21
N ALA A 18 -5.56 -4.54 -4.21
CA ALA A 18 -4.66 -3.41 -4.36
C ALA A 18 -3.22 -3.83 -4.08
N ALA A 19 -2.33 -3.68 -5.06
CA ALA A 19 -0.91 -3.99 -4.91
C ALA A 19 -0.12 -2.74 -4.47
N LEU A 20 0.29 -2.70 -3.20
CA LEU A 20 1.10 -1.64 -2.59
C LEU A 20 2.48 -2.16 -2.15
N ASP A 21 2.98 -3.19 -2.83
CA ASP A 21 4.16 -3.99 -2.47
C ASP A 21 5.44 -3.55 -3.19
N GLN A 22 5.51 -2.30 -3.68
CA GLN A 22 6.68 -1.81 -4.40
C GLN A 22 7.93 -1.88 -3.51
N SER A 23 8.97 -2.57 -4.00
CA SER A 23 10.27 -2.64 -3.33
C SER A 23 11.02 -1.31 -3.44
N GLY A 24 12.09 -1.16 -2.66
CA GLY A 24 12.93 0.05 -2.62
C GLY A 24 13.36 0.57 -3.99
N GLY A 25 13.77 -0.31 -4.90
CA GLY A 25 14.21 0.08 -6.25
C GLY A 25 13.08 0.63 -7.14
N SER A 26 11.81 0.33 -6.84
CA SER A 26 10.65 0.84 -7.58
C SER A 26 9.96 2.01 -6.89
N THR A 27 10.34 2.32 -5.64
CA THR A 27 9.79 3.42 -4.84
C THR A 27 9.92 4.79 -5.52
N PRO A 28 11.08 5.19 -6.10
CA PRO A 28 11.19 6.49 -6.79
C PRO A 28 10.17 6.66 -7.91
N LYS A 29 9.94 5.60 -8.69
CA LYS A 29 8.98 5.60 -9.80
C LYS A 29 7.54 5.72 -9.29
N ALA A 30 7.22 5.04 -8.19
CA ALA A 30 5.89 5.12 -7.57
C ALA A 30 5.62 6.53 -7.01
N LEU A 31 6.58 7.11 -6.29
CA LEU A 31 6.52 8.48 -5.78
C LEU A 31 6.36 9.51 -6.91
N LYS A 32 7.14 9.37 -7.98
CA LYS A 32 7.02 10.23 -9.16
C LYS A 32 5.64 10.12 -9.82
N GLY A 33 5.12 8.90 -9.98
CA GLY A 33 3.75 8.68 -10.49
C GLY A 33 2.67 9.27 -9.59
N TYR A 34 2.96 9.42 -8.30
CA TYR A 34 2.12 10.06 -7.30
C TYR A 34 2.30 11.59 -7.24
N GLY A 35 3.25 12.16 -7.99
CA GLY A 35 3.53 13.60 -8.06
C GLY A 35 4.58 14.09 -7.08
N VAL A 36 5.36 13.19 -6.47
CA VAL A 36 6.50 13.52 -5.61
C VAL A 36 7.78 13.35 -6.42
N GLU A 37 8.44 14.47 -6.72
CA GLU A 37 9.69 14.49 -7.49
C GLU A 37 10.88 13.98 -6.66
N GLU A 38 11.90 13.47 -7.33
CA GLU A 38 13.13 12.94 -6.69
C GLU A 38 13.89 13.99 -5.87
N SER A 39 13.64 15.29 -6.10
CA SER A 39 14.19 16.39 -5.30
C SER A 39 13.51 16.55 -3.93
N ALA A 40 12.42 15.84 -3.66
CA ALA A 40 11.67 15.93 -2.40
C ALA A 40 12.29 15.11 -1.25
N TRP A 41 13.29 14.28 -1.53
CA TRP A 41 14.04 13.53 -0.53
C TRP A 41 15.54 13.55 -0.85
N THR A 42 16.35 13.38 0.18
CA THR A 42 17.82 13.37 0.06
C THR A 42 18.44 12.07 0.58
N SER A 43 17.70 11.32 1.40
CA SER A 43 18.09 10.02 1.91
C SER A 43 17.09 8.93 1.53
N GLU A 44 17.53 7.68 1.56
CA GLU A 44 16.64 6.54 1.38
C GLU A 44 15.57 6.48 2.48
N GLU A 45 15.92 6.85 3.71
CA GLU A 45 14.99 6.85 4.84
C GLU A 45 13.81 7.81 4.61
N GLU A 46 14.09 9.04 4.13
CA GLU A 46 13.06 10.01 3.74
C GLU A 46 12.18 9.48 2.61
N MET A 47 12.78 8.87 1.58
CA MET A 47 12.06 8.24 0.48
C MET A 47 11.11 7.14 0.99
N TYR A 48 11.57 6.29 1.91
CA TYR A 48 10.76 5.25 2.51
C TYR A 48 9.66 5.81 3.43
N GLY A 49 9.88 6.94 4.09
CA GLY A 49 8.84 7.67 4.82
C GLY A 49 7.74 8.17 3.89
N LEU A 50 8.10 8.81 2.78
CA LEU A 50 7.14 9.36 1.81
C LEU A 50 6.27 8.27 1.15
N ILE A 51 6.85 7.13 0.79
CA ILE A 51 6.07 6.03 0.21
C ILE A 51 5.18 5.38 1.27
N HIS A 52 5.63 5.33 2.53
CA HIS A 52 4.82 4.85 3.64
C HIS A 52 3.61 5.76 3.84
N ASP A 53 3.80 7.08 3.87
CA ASP A 53 2.70 8.06 3.97
C ASP A 53 1.69 7.92 2.83
N MET A 54 2.19 7.74 1.60
CA MET A 54 1.34 7.46 0.43
C MET A 54 0.50 6.19 0.65
N ARG A 55 1.12 5.10 1.08
CA ARG A 55 0.44 3.81 1.31
C ARG A 55 -0.59 3.92 2.44
N SER A 56 -0.19 4.52 3.56
CA SER A 56 -1.06 4.79 4.71
C SER A 56 -2.29 5.60 4.31
N ARG A 57 -2.11 6.65 3.50
CA ARG A 57 -3.23 7.43 2.96
C ARG A 57 -4.18 6.59 2.10
N ILE A 58 -3.64 5.68 1.27
CA ILE A 58 -4.47 4.84 0.38
C ILE A 58 -5.30 3.86 1.21
N ILE A 59 -4.68 3.14 2.16
CA ILE A 59 -5.36 2.10 2.94
C ILE A 59 -6.33 2.66 3.98
N THR A 60 -6.12 3.90 4.46
CA THR A 60 -7.05 4.60 5.37
C THR A 60 -8.11 5.42 4.66
N SER A 61 -8.07 5.48 3.33
CA SER A 61 -9.03 6.24 2.54
C SER A 61 -10.47 5.73 2.77
N PRO A 62 -11.48 6.60 2.85
CA PRO A 62 -12.89 6.19 2.86
C PRO A 62 -13.30 5.36 1.63
N ALA A 63 -12.51 5.36 0.57
CA ALA A 63 -12.72 4.50 -0.60
C ALA A 63 -12.34 3.02 -0.35
N PHE A 64 -11.54 2.73 0.69
CA PHE A 64 -11.16 1.39 1.12
C PHE A 64 -12.23 0.80 2.06
N THR A 65 -13.46 0.66 1.54
CA THR A 65 -14.60 0.12 2.32
C THR A 65 -14.61 -1.40 2.43
N GLY A 66 -13.85 -2.08 1.57
CA GLY A 66 -13.88 -3.53 1.44
C GLY A 66 -14.89 -4.07 0.42
N ASP A 67 -15.68 -3.21 -0.24
CA ASP A 67 -16.69 -3.62 -1.24
C ASP A 67 -16.06 -3.93 -2.60
N LYS A 68 -15.15 -3.06 -3.06
CA LYS A 68 -14.43 -3.21 -4.33
C LYS A 68 -13.00 -3.69 -4.14
N VAL A 69 -12.32 -3.18 -3.11
CA VAL A 69 -10.96 -3.62 -2.75
C VAL A 69 -11.08 -4.70 -1.69
N LEU A 70 -10.85 -5.95 -2.08
CA LEU A 70 -11.05 -7.11 -1.19
C LEU A 70 -9.89 -7.32 -0.22
N GLY A 71 -8.70 -6.84 -0.60
CA GLY A 71 -7.48 -6.92 0.17
C GLY A 71 -6.37 -6.08 -0.45
N ALA A 72 -5.26 -5.96 0.27
CA ALA A 72 -4.07 -5.27 -0.19
C ALA A 72 -2.82 -6.16 -0.01
N ILE A 73 -1.87 -6.04 -0.93
CA ILE A 73 -0.53 -6.63 -0.79
C ILE A 73 0.38 -5.49 -0.33
N LEU A 74 1.04 -5.67 0.81
CA LEU A 74 1.91 -4.68 1.41
C LEU A 74 3.37 -5.13 1.33
N PHE A 75 4.26 -4.15 1.20
CA PHE A 75 5.69 -4.39 1.41
C PHE A 75 5.98 -4.56 2.90
N GLU A 76 6.97 -5.39 3.26
CA GLU A 76 7.30 -5.74 4.66
C GLU A 76 7.43 -4.51 5.57
N ARG A 77 8.13 -3.47 5.10
CA ARG A 77 8.36 -2.25 5.87
C ARG A 77 7.09 -1.44 6.13
N THR A 78 6.08 -1.58 5.26
CA THR A 78 4.76 -0.95 5.45
C THR A 78 3.90 -1.77 6.40
N MET A 79 4.05 -3.11 6.40
CA MET A 79 3.37 -3.99 7.36
C MET A 79 3.88 -3.77 8.79
N ASP A 80 5.18 -3.57 8.96
CA ASP A 80 5.81 -3.31 10.26
C ASP A 80 5.69 -1.84 10.72
N GLY A 81 5.26 -0.95 9.83
CA GLY A 81 5.06 0.48 10.09
C GLY A 81 3.73 0.78 10.80
N GLN A 82 3.62 1.95 11.41
CA GLN A 82 2.37 2.45 11.98
C GLN A 82 1.57 3.23 10.92
N VAL A 83 0.25 3.04 10.92
CA VAL A 83 -0.71 3.67 10.00
C VAL A 83 -1.70 4.50 10.79
#